data_AF-A0A268U2C1-F1
#
_entry.id   AF-A0A268U2C1-F1
#
_cell.length_a   1.000
_cell.length_b   1.000
_cell.length_c   1.000
_cell.angle_alpha   90.00
_cell.angle_beta   90.00
_cell.angle_gamma   90.00
#
_symmetry.space_group_name_H-M   'P 1'
#
loop_
_entity.id
_entity.type
_entity.pdbx_description
1 polymer ?
#
loop_
_entity_poly.entity_id
_entity_poly.type
_entity_poly.pdbx_seq_one_letter_code
_entity_poly.pdbx_strand_id
1 'polypeptide(L)' 'MLSASALKELVLLKIEAQGFKRTKENEVFIKSLAEAFIEHITTAGVVNTSVTTPQGLGTGIGKIS' A
#
# COMPACT_ATOMS: atom_id res chain seq x y z
N MET A 1 4.19 9.59 2.88
CA MET A 1 4.25 8.39 2.02
C MET A 1 3.76 7.19 2.81
N LEU A 2 2.90 6.34 2.22
CA LEU A 2 2.54 5.05 2.83
C LEU A 2 3.83 4.24 3.00
N SER A 3 4.20 3.85 4.23
CA SER A 3 5.38 3.02 4.48
C SER A 3 4.96 1.62 4.93
N ALA A 4 5.61 0.60 4.38
CA ALA A 4 5.32 -0.80 4.73
C ALA A 4 5.52 -1.06 6.23
N SER A 5 6.49 -0.38 6.83
CA SER A 5 6.74 -0.42 8.27
C SER A 5 5.56 0.10 9.10
N ALA A 6 4.94 1.22 8.71
CA ALA A 6 3.79 1.76 9.43
C ALA A 6 2.55 0.86 9.27
N LEU A 7 2.32 0.32 8.07
CA LEU A 7 1.23 -0.61 7.81
C LEU A 7 1.42 -1.92 8.59
N LYS A 8 2.65 -2.45 8.62
CA LYS A 8 3.01 -3.64 9.41
C LYS A 8 2.69 -3.43 10.89
N GLU A 9 3.08 -2.30 11.48
CA GLU A 9 2.77 -2.00 12.88
C GLU A 9 1.27 -1.90 13.16
N LEU A 10 0.50 -1.29 12.26
CA LEU A 10 -0.96 -1.23 12.36
C LEU A 10 -1.62 -2.62 12.34
N VAL A 11 -1.14 -3.51 11.46
CA VAL A 11 -1.65 -4.88 11.37
C VAL A 11 -1.26 -5.66 12.62
N LEU A 12 -0.02 -5.52 13.11
CA LEU A 12 0.46 -6.18 14.33
C LEU A 12 -0.37 -5.77 15.56
N LEU A 13 -0.68 -4.49 15.71
CA LEU A 13 -1.55 -4.01 16.79
C LEU A 13 -2.97 -4.59 16.71
N LYS A 14 -3.52 -4.74 15.50
CA LYS A 14 -4.87 -5.30 15.31
C LYS A 14 -4.92 -6.78 15.65
N ILE A 15 -3.91 -7.56 15.27
CA ILE A 15 -3.88 -8.99 15.60
C ILE A 15 -3.63 -9.21 17.11
N GLU A 16 -2.82 -8.35 17.75
CA GLU A 16 -2.62 -8.38 19.21
C GLU A 16 -3.93 -8.09 19.95
N ALA A 17 -4.70 -7.11 19.49
CA ALA A 17 -6.02 -6.80 20.04
C ALA A 17 -7.04 -7.96 19.86
N GLN A 18 -6.80 -8.86 18.90
CA GLN A 18 -7.59 -10.08 18.70
C GLN A 18 -7.06 -11.28 19.50
N GLY A 19 -6.02 -11.09 20.32
CA GLY A 19 -5.43 -12.13 21.17
C GLY A 19 -4.35 -12.97 20.47
N PHE A 20 -3.95 -12.62 19.24
CA PHE A 20 -2.81 -13.29 18.60
C PHE A 20 -1.50 -12.78 19.19
N LYS A 21 -0.56 -13.71 19.40
CA LYS A 21 0.78 -13.35 19.86
C LYS A 21 1.63 -12.86 18.70
N ARG A 22 2.43 -11.85 18.98
CA ARG A 22 3.49 -11.39 18.09
C ARG A 22 4.61 -12.43 18.06
N THR A 23 4.81 -13.05 16.90
CA THR A 23 5.91 -13.98 16.65
C THR A 23 6.76 -13.46 15.49
N LYS A 24 8.04 -13.85 15.44
CA LYS A 24 8.94 -13.43 14.34
C LYS A 24 8.41 -13.86 12.97
N GLU A 25 7.79 -15.03 12.87
CA GLU A 25 7.20 -15.52 11.62
C GLU A 25 6.00 -14.66 11.18
N ASN A 26 5.13 -14.29 12.12
CA ASN A 26 4.00 -13.40 11.83
C ASN A 26 4.47 -12.01 11.41
N GLU A 27 5.51 -11.47 12.05
CA GLU A 27 6.09 -10.18 11.66
C GLU A 27 6.66 -10.18 10.25
N VAL A 28 7.39 -11.22 9.87
CA VAL A 28 7.95 -11.37 8.52
C VAL A 28 6.84 -11.50 7.49
N PHE A 29 5.84 -12.35 7.76
CA PHE A 29 4.69 -12.52 6.88
C PHE A 29 3.90 -11.21 6.67
N ILE A 30 3.59 -10.51 7.76
CA ILE A 30 2.85 -9.24 7.72
C ILE A 30 3.65 -8.15 7.02
N LYS A 31 4.98 -8.13 7.19
CA LYS A 31 5.84 -7.21 6.47
C LYS A 31 5.78 -7.46 4.96
N SER A 32 5.92 -8.70 4.50
CA SER A 32 5.83 -9.04 3.08
C SER A 32 4.45 -8.71 2.49
N LEU A 33 3.37 -8.94 3.26
CA LEU A 33 2.02 -8.56 2.86
C LEU A 33 1.87 -7.04 2.72
N ALA A 34 2.41 -6.28 3.67
CA ALA A 34 2.37 -4.82 3.66
C ALA A 34 3.18 -4.22 2.49
N GLU A 35 4.33 -4.81 2.16
CA GLU A 35 5.14 -4.44 1.00
C GLU A 35 4.38 -4.70 -0.31
N ALA A 36 3.84 -5.90 -0.50
CA ALA A 36 3.05 -6.26 -1.68
C ALA A 36 1.80 -5.37 -1.85
N PHE A 37 1.14 -5.02 -0.74
CA PHE A 37 -0.03 -4.14 -0.77
C PHE A 37 0.33 -2.71 -1.19
N ILE A 38 1.42 -2.16 -0.67
CA ILE A 38 1.90 -0.83 -1.06
C ILE A 38 2.36 -0.82 -2.50
N GLU A 39 3.06 -1.86 -2.95
CA GLU A 39 3.45 -2.02 -4.34
C GLU A 39 2.22 -2.08 -5.26
N HIS A 40 1.20 -2.85 -4.88
CA HIS A 40 -0.06 -2.92 -5.61
C HIS A 40 -0.77 -1.56 -5.69
N ILE A 41 -0.91 -0.83 -4.57
CA ILE A 41 -1.52 0.51 -4.56
C ILE A 41 -0.69 1.51 -5.36
N THR A 42 0.63 1.45 -5.26
CA THR A 42 1.51 2.37 -5.99
C THR A 42 1.40 2.09 -7.49
N THR A 43 1.42 0.83 -7.90
CA THR A 43 1.32 0.43 -9.30
C THR A 43 -0.08 0.69 -9.88
N ALA A 44 -1.14 0.30 -9.17
CA ALA A 44 -2.52 0.53 -9.60
C ALA A 44 -2.93 2.01 -9.49
N GLY A 45 -2.42 2.73 -8.49
CA GLY A 45 -2.63 4.17 -8.31
C GLY A 45 -1.98 5.00 -9.42
N VAL A 46 -0.82 4.57 -9.92
CA VAL A 46 -0.20 5.14 -11.13
C VAL A 46 -1.06 4.88 -12.39
N VAL A 47 -1.82 3.77 -12.43
CA VAL A 47 -2.67 3.43 -13.59
C VAL A 47 -3.99 4.24 -13.59
N ASN A 48 -4.49 4.68 -12.44
CA ASN A 48 -5.78 5.39 -12.35
C ASN A 48 -5.71 6.93 -12.49
N THR A 49 -4.54 7.52 -12.77
CA THR A 49 -4.45 8.91 -13.22
C THR A 49 -4.62 9.02 -14.74
N SER A 50 -5.70 8.46 -15.28
CA SER A 50 -6.13 8.78 -16.65
C SER A 50 -6.96 10.06 -16.57
N VAL A 51 -6.31 11.20 -16.80
CA VAL A 51 -6.97 12.52 -16.82
C VAL A 51 -7.90 12.57 -18.03
N THR A 52 -9.22 12.55 -17.83
CA THR A 52 -10.17 12.82 -18.91
C THR A 52 -10.27 14.34 -19.07
N THR A 53 -9.50 14.91 -19.99
CA THR A 53 -9.68 16.32 -20.38
C THR A 53 -10.87 16.42 -21.35
N PRO A 54 -11.65 17.52 -21.34
CA PRO A 54 -12.81 17.69 -22.23
C PRO A 54 -12.48 17.70 -23.74
N GLN A 55 -11.19 17.72 -24.11
CA GLN A 55 -10.71 17.86 -25.49
C GLN A 55 -10.02 16.60 -26.08
N GLY A 56 -10.12 15.43 -25.43
CA GLY A 56 -9.61 14.15 -25.97
C GLY A 56 -8.52 13.52 -25.11
N LEU A 57 -8.40 12.19 -25.20
CA LEU A 57 -7.49 11.35 -24.40
C LEU A 57 -6.02 11.77 -24.58
N GLY A 58 -5.47 12.48 -23.60
CA GLY A 58 -4.04 12.69 -23.43
C GLY A 58 -3.50 11.85 -22.27
N THR A 59 -2.55 10.95 -22.53
CA THR A 59 -1.86 10.19 -21.48
C THR A 59 -0.77 11.05 -20.85
N GLY A 60 -1.07 11.73 -19.75
CA GLY A 60 -0.08 12.46 -18.94
C GLY A 60 0.32 11.66 -17.70
N ILE A 61 1.61 11.40 -17.51
CA ILE A 61 2.12 10.80 -16.27
C ILE A 61 2.38 11.93 -15.27
N GLY A 62 1.43 12.16 -14.36
CA GLY A 62 1.61 13.14 -13.29
C GLY A 62 2.48 12.57 -12.16
N LYS A 63 3.63 13.20 -11.88
CA LYS A 63 4.35 12.98 -10.61
C LYS A 63 3.79 13.93 -9.55
N ILE A 64 3.34 13.38 -8.43
CA ILE A 64 3.02 14.16 -7.25
C ILE A 64 4.35 14.49 -6.56
N SER A 65 4.83 15.72 -6.74
CA SER A 65 5.90 16.33 -5.93
C SER A 65 5.34 16.83 -4.60
#